data_AF-A0A0L7L366-F1
#
_entry.id   AF-A0A0L7L366-F1
#
_cell.length_a   1.000
_cell.length_b   1.000
_cell.length_c   1.000
_cell.angle_alpha   90.00
_cell.angle_beta   90.00
_cell.angle_gamma   90.00
#
_symmetry.space_group_name_H-M   'P 1'
#
loop_
_entity.id
_entity.type
_entity.pdbx_description
1 polymer ?
#
loop_
_entity_poly.entity_id
_entity_poly.type
_entity_poly.pdbx_seq_one_letter_code
_entity_poly.pdbx_strand_id
1 'polypeptide(L)'
;MNLITRRRAPFDEVVVKEETTAEEQVVVEEETTAEEQVVVEEETTAEEQVVVEEETTAEEQVVVEEETTAEEQVVVKVERTSKKQEMIENEESAVVDDFEITYNGSQDEGSDYSLIVASNRDEYYKRPSKNMWYWEEDHNVIGGRDLQAECDGGTWLAMSPSRRKLGVLLNLPRTLKPNAKSKHPEPSIYTYSNTSNELTPHKEIYLGFGNSLPDIPLKKVEAGKEQMHEICRRLNNIEDKAALVENLIQLLKDDERHLPDPELAKRRPAVQNQLSSIFVSIPEGGYGTRTHTIILITKTGQVDVIEISLQPPMDVKNPHWKKTEFQFDL
;
A
#
# COMPACT_ATOMS: atom_id res chain seq x y z
N MET A 1 17.56 33.36 63.90
CA MET A 1 18.94 32.94 64.24
C MET A 1 19.32 31.79 63.31
N ASN A 2 20.40 31.97 62.53
CA ASN A 2 21.07 31.03 61.57
C ASN A 2 20.20 30.58 60.37
N LEU A 3 20.29 31.09 59.12
CA LEU A 3 21.35 31.60 58.24
C LEU A 3 22.37 30.53 57.77
N ILE A 4 22.64 30.53 56.44
CA ILE A 4 23.82 30.00 55.69
C ILE A 4 23.60 28.62 55.01
N THR A 5 23.91 28.34 53.73
CA THR A 5 24.18 29.08 52.46
C THR A 5 24.30 28.04 51.33
N ARG A 6 23.89 28.38 50.11
CA ARG A 6 24.38 27.78 48.86
C ARG A 6 25.86 28.08 48.63
N ARG A 7 26.66 27.12 48.14
CA ARG A 7 27.88 27.39 47.35
C ARG A 7 28.10 26.36 46.23
N ARG A 8 28.30 26.92 45.03
CA ARG A 8 28.85 26.35 43.79
C ARG A 8 30.37 26.11 43.92
N ALA A 9 30.92 25.22 43.10
CA ALA A 9 32.33 25.10 42.74
C ALA A 9 32.43 24.56 41.27
N PRO A 10 33.57 24.65 40.56
CA PRO A 10 33.69 25.51 39.37
C PRO A 10 34.00 24.77 38.04
N PHE A 11 33.96 25.56 36.96
CA PHE A 11 34.58 25.30 35.66
C PHE A 11 36.10 25.28 35.74
N ASP A 12 36.76 24.47 34.92
CA ASP A 12 38.13 24.70 34.45
C ASP A 12 38.20 24.52 32.92
N GLU A 13 39.01 25.38 32.31
CA GLU A 13 39.13 25.70 30.89
C GLU A 13 40.53 25.30 30.38
N VAL A 14 40.57 24.68 29.19
CA VAL A 14 41.57 24.70 28.08
C VAL A 14 43.08 24.74 28.39
N VAL A 15 43.83 23.78 27.80
CA VAL A 15 45.12 24.05 27.11
C VAL A 15 45.30 23.11 25.89
N VAL A 16 45.56 23.73 24.74
CA VAL A 16 45.97 23.16 23.44
C VAL A 16 47.49 22.90 23.42
N LYS A 17 47.95 21.83 22.75
CA LYS A 17 49.26 21.79 22.06
C LYS A 17 49.18 20.98 20.76
N GLU A 18 49.60 21.62 19.68
CA GLU A 18 49.89 21.11 18.34
C GLU A 18 51.32 20.53 18.25
N GLU A 19 51.56 19.70 17.21
CA GLU A 19 52.75 19.51 16.33
C GLU A 19 52.66 18.08 15.71
N THR A 20 52.34 17.86 14.42
CA THR A 20 53.15 17.88 13.17
C THR A 20 54.46 17.07 13.28
N THR A 21 54.84 16.14 12.37
CA THR A 21 55.09 16.23 10.91
C THR A 21 55.27 14.84 10.24
N ALA A 22 54.84 14.72 8.95
CA ALA A 22 55.48 14.14 7.73
C ALA A 22 56.18 12.75 7.78
N GLU A 23 56.33 11.93 6.72
CA GLU A 23 55.99 11.85 5.28
C GLU A 23 56.47 10.44 4.86
N GLU A 24 55.81 9.75 3.91
CA GLU A 24 56.52 9.16 2.75
C GLU A 24 55.52 8.67 1.69
N GLN A 25 55.73 9.16 0.47
CA GLN A 25 55.13 8.72 -0.79
C GLN A 25 55.99 7.61 -1.41
N VAL A 26 55.40 6.70 -2.17
CA VAL A 26 56.11 6.00 -3.24
C VAL A 26 55.26 6.03 -4.51
N VAL A 27 55.81 6.74 -5.50
CA VAL A 27 55.45 6.73 -6.91
C VAL A 27 56.38 5.75 -7.61
N VAL A 28 55.86 4.89 -8.49
CA VAL A 28 56.64 4.32 -9.59
C VAL A 28 55.75 4.29 -10.84
N GLU A 29 56.06 5.17 -11.77
CA GLU A 29 55.83 4.98 -13.21
C GLU A 29 57.06 4.27 -13.78
N GLU A 30 56.90 3.33 -14.70
CA GLU A 30 57.81 3.16 -15.85
C GLU A 30 57.07 2.47 -17.03
N GLU A 31 57.34 2.99 -18.22
CA GLU A 31 56.83 2.63 -19.55
C GLU A 31 57.66 1.53 -20.26
N THR A 32 57.12 1.08 -21.41
CA THR A 32 57.78 0.45 -22.58
C THR A 32 58.10 -1.06 -22.44
N THR A 33 58.05 -1.94 -23.45
CA THR A 33 58.24 -1.88 -24.91
C THR A 33 57.48 -3.01 -25.63
N ALA A 34 57.23 -2.84 -26.92
CA ALA A 34 56.63 -3.79 -27.85
C ALA A 34 57.61 -4.88 -28.38
N GLU A 35 57.01 -5.82 -29.11
CA GLU A 35 57.54 -6.78 -30.10
C GLU A 35 58.15 -8.10 -29.60
N GLU A 36 57.46 -9.22 -29.89
CA GLU A 36 58.01 -10.20 -30.86
C GLU A 36 56.90 -11.08 -31.46
N GLN A 37 56.88 -11.12 -32.80
CA GLN A 37 56.10 -12.07 -33.60
C GLN A 37 56.85 -13.42 -33.65
N VAL A 38 56.15 -14.53 -33.46
CA VAL A 38 56.56 -15.83 -34.01
C VAL A 38 55.36 -16.46 -34.71
N VAL A 39 55.51 -16.61 -36.02
CA VAL A 39 54.61 -17.36 -36.92
C VAL A 39 55.08 -18.81 -36.94
N VAL A 40 54.23 -19.76 -36.56
CA VAL A 40 54.20 -21.12 -37.12
C VAL A 40 52.74 -21.60 -37.13
N GLU A 41 52.28 -22.02 -38.31
CA GLU A 41 50.96 -22.58 -38.61
C GLU A 41 50.79 -23.97 -37.96
N GLU A 42 49.60 -24.27 -37.41
CA GLU A 42 48.81 -25.45 -37.79
C GLU A 42 47.42 -25.45 -37.12
N GLU A 43 46.47 -26.08 -37.79
CA GLU A 43 45.02 -25.90 -37.66
C GLU A 43 44.34 -26.52 -36.43
N THR A 44 43.15 -25.96 -36.17
CA THR A 44 41.89 -26.58 -35.70
C THR A 44 41.47 -26.51 -34.22
N THR A 45 40.17 -26.18 -34.11
CA THR A 45 39.18 -26.41 -33.04
C THR A 45 39.18 -25.49 -31.82
N ALA A 46 38.10 -24.69 -31.79
CA ALA A 46 37.63 -23.87 -30.70
C ALA A 46 37.23 -24.70 -29.47
N GLU A 47 37.47 -24.18 -28.27
CA GLU A 47 36.44 -23.55 -27.42
C GLU A 47 37.12 -23.05 -26.13
N GLU A 48 37.01 -21.74 -25.91
CA GLU A 48 37.55 -21.02 -24.76
C GLU A 48 36.52 -21.05 -23.62
N GLN A 49 36.98 -21.40 -22.42
CA GLN A 49 36.23 -21.19 -21.17
C GLN A 49 36.33 -19.71 -20.79
N VAL A 50 35.20 -19.05 -20.58
CA VAL A 50 35.15 -17.69 -20.00
C VAL A 50 34.45 -17.70 -18.66
N VAL A 51 35.14 -17.11 -17.69
CA VAL A 51 34.68 -16.74 -16.34
C VAL A 51 33.95 -15.40 -16.43
N VAL A 52 32.88 -15.30 -15.63
CA VAL A 52 31.88 -14.22 -15.47
C VAL A 52 32.46 -12.82 -15.31
N GLU A 53 31.92 -11.83 -16.03
CA GLU A 53 31.59 -10.48 -15.52
C GLU A 53 30.29 -9.98 -16.19
N GLU A 54 29.31 -9.52 -15.40
CA GLU A 54 28.05 -8.97 -15.87
C GLU A 54 28.26 -7.52 -16.37
N GLU A 55 28.09 -7.29 -17.68
CA GLU A 55 27.77 -5.97 -18.22
C GLU A 55 26.61 -6.08 -19.19
N THR A 56 25.52 -5.36 -18.91
CA THR A 56 24.36 -5.24 -19.79
C THR A 56 24.65 -4.21 -20.88
N THR A 57 24.94 -4.67 -22.10
CA THR A 57 25.00 -3.82 -23.29
C THR A 57 23.73 -4.01 -24.15
N ALA A 58 23.05 -2.90 -24.47
CA ALA A 58 21.97 -2.87 -25.44
C ALA A 58 22.57 -2.67 -26.84
N GLU A 59 22.38 -3.61 -27.75
CA GLU A 59 22.75 -3.45 -29.16
C GLU A 59 21.58 -2.86 -29.96
N GLU A 60 21.83 -1.74 -30.63
CA GLU A 60 20.93 -1.06 -31.56
C GLU A 60 21.29 -1.49 -32.99
N GLN A 61 20.40 -2.18 -33.69
CA GLN A 61 20.57 -2.49 -35.13
C GLN A 61 19.60 -1.64 -35.95
N VAL A 62 20.16 -0.79 -36.81
CA VAL A 62 19.44 0.02 -37.82
C VAL A 62 19.60 -0.66 -39.17
N VAL A 63 18.49 -1.02 -39.81
CA VAL A 63 18.48 -1.47 -41.22
C VAL A 63 17.84 -0.37 -42.06
N VAL A 64 18.58 0.18 -43.01
CA VAL A 64 18.10 1.14 -44.02
C VAL A 64 18.03 0.42 -45.35
N GLU A 65 16.83 0.29 -45.91
CA GLU A 65 16.66 -0.08 -47.31
C GLU A 65 16.29 1.18 -48.10
N GLU A 66 17.12 1.52 -49.10
CA GLU A 66 16.81 2.58 -50.06
C GLU A 66 16.01 1.99 -51.23
N GLU A 67 14.78 2.47 -51.42
CA GLU A 67 14.12 2.42 -52.72
C GLU A 67 13.80 3.85 -53.19
N THR A 68 14.34 4.18 -54.38
CA THR A 68 14.10 5.43 -55.08
C THR A 68 12.85 5.31 -55.97
N THR A 69 11.78 6.03 -55.67
CA THR A 69 10.99 6.80 -56.66
C THR A 69 10.05 7.77 -55.95
N ALA A 70 9.76 8.88 -56.64
CA ALA A 70 9.22 10.13 -56.12
C ALA A 70 7.89 10.07 -55.36
N GLU A 71 7.70 11.11 -54.54
CA GLU A 71 6.54 11.53 -53.74
C GLU A 71 6.58 11.16 -52.24
N GLU A 72 6.40 12.19 -51.41
CA GLU A 72 6.58 12.24 -49.97
C GLU A 72 5.71 11.23 -49.20
N GLN A 73 6.33 10.38 -48.38
CA GLN A 73 5.99 10.06 -46.99
C GLN A 73 6.90 8.93 -46.46
N VAL A 74 7.87 9.24 -45.59
CA VAL A 74 8.61 8.21 -44.85
C VAL A 74 7.77 7.78 -43.64
N VAL A 75 7.22 6.56 -43.68
CA VAL A 75 6.59 5.93 -42.52
C VAL A 75 7.66 5.14 -41.77
N VAL A 76 8.12 5.66 -40.63
CA VAL A 76 9.00 4.90 -39.71
C VAL A 76 8.13 3.90 -38.96
N LYS A 77 8.20 2.62 -39.34
CA LYS A 77 7.54 1.54 -38.61
C LYS A 77 8.53 0.97 -37.57
N VAL A 78 8.43 1.43 -36.33
CA VAL A 78 9.17 0.83 -35.21
C VAL A 78 8.43 -0.44 -34.77
N GLU A 79 8.77 -1.57 -35.37
CA GLU A 79 8.39 -2.86 -34.81
C GLU A 79 9.34 -3.21 -33.67
N ARG A 80 8.89 -3.03 -32.43
CA ARG A 80 9.55 -3.62 -31.26
C ARG A 80 9.30 -5.13 -31.31
N THR A 81 10.24 -5.88 -31.86
CA THR A 81 10.34 -7.32 -31.59
C THR A 81 10.91 -7.50 -30.19
N SER A 82 10.04 -7.47 -29.18
CA SER A 82 10.41 -7.94 -27.85
C SER A 82 10.84 -9.40 -27.98
N LYS A 83 12.14 -9.67 -27.81
CA LYS A 83 12.61 -11.02 -27.49
C LYS A 83 11.73 -11.50 -26.35
N LYS A 84 10.98 -12.57 -26.62
CA LYS A 84 10.13 -13.28 -25.66
C LYS A 84 11.06 -13.73 -24.53
N GLN A 85 11.19 -12.88 -23.52
CA GLN A 85 11.80 -13.26 -22.27
C GLN A 85 10.75 -14.13 -21.59
N GLU A 86 10.92 -15.43 -21.71
CA GLU A 86 10.32 -16.40 -20.80
C GLU A 86 10.92 -16.15 -19.41
N MET A 87 10.44 -15.09 -18.77
CA MET A 87 10.54 -14.86 -17.34
C MET A 87 9.18 -15.26 -16.78
N ILE A 88 9.11 -16.54 -16.43
CA ILE A 88 8.35 -17.08 -15.29
C ILE A 88 6.99 -16.43 -15.07
N GLU A 89 5.95 -17.12 -15.53
CA GLU A 89 4.59 -17.07 -14.99
C GLU A 89 4.62 -17.37 -13.47
N ASN A 90 4.93 -16.36 -12.64
CA ASN A 90 4.67 -16.35 -11.20
C ASN A 90 4.15 -14.97 -10.78
N GLU A 91 3.32 -14.35 -11.62
CA GLU A 91 2.34 -13.41 -11.11
C GLU A 91 1.23 -14.22 -10.43
N GLU A 92 1.51 -14.71 -9.21
CA GLU A 92 0.46 -14.84 -8.21
C GLU A 92 -0.17 -13.45 -8.11
N SER A 93 -1.27 -13.24 -8.85
CA SER A 93 -2.01 -11.98 -8.80
C SER A 93 -2.18 -11.60 -7.34
N ALA A 94 -1.69 -10.41 -6.98
CA ALA A 94 -1.60 -9.91 -5.62
C ALA A 94 -2.82 -10.41 -4.85
N VAL A 95 -2.58 -11.27 -3.86
CA VAL A 95 -3.58 -11.60 -2.86
C VAL A 95 -3.78 -10.25 -2.20
N VAL A 96 -4.77 -9.49 -2.64
CA VAL A 96 -5.27 -8.35 -1.90
C VAL A 96 -6.67 -8.79 -1.59
N ASP A 97 -7.09 -8.64 -0.36
CA ASP A 97 -8.39 -9.10 0.11
C ASP A 97 -8.93 -8.13 1.16
N ASP A 98 -8.89 -6.85 0.81
CA ASP A 98 -9.37 -5.78 1.67
C ASP A 98 -10.83 -6.02 2.07
N PHE A 99 -11.15 -5.64 3.29
CA PHE A 99 -12.48 -5.78 3.87
C PHE A 99 -12.93 -4.42 4.39
N GLU A 100 -14.15 -4.02 4.06
CA GLU A 100 -14.73 -2.78 4.53
C GLU A 100 -16.20 -2.94 4.86
N ILE A 101 -16.61 -2.42 6.01
CA ILE A 101 -18.01 -2.27 6.39
C ILE A 101 -18.28 -0.81 6.70
N THR A 102 -19.40 -0.31 6.19
CA THR A 102 -19.85 1.06 6.37
C THR A 102 -21.26 1.09 6.92
N TYR A 103 -21.49 1.96 7.90
CA TYR A 103 -22.80 2.36 8.38
C TYR A 103 -23.08 3.81 7.96
N ASN A 104 -24.19 4.01 7.24
CA ASN A 104 -24.70 5.32 6.82
C ASN A 104 -25.85 5.75 7.74
N GLY A 105 -25.51 6.47 8.81
CA GLY A 105 -26.46 6.98 9.81
C GLY A 105 -27.07 8.34 9.47
N SER A 106 -26.88 8.83 8.24
CA SER A 106 -27.39 10.16 7.83
C SER A 106 -28.90 10.33 8.06
N GLN A 107 -29.68 9.28 7.84
CA GLN A 107 -31.14 9.25 8.03
C GLN A 107 -31.57 8.50 9.31
N ASP A 108 -30.62 8.01 10.12
CA ASP A 108 -30.93 7.29 11.35
C ASP A 108 -31.10 8.28 12.50
N GLU A 109 -32.34 8.67 12.82
CA GLU A 109 -32.65 9.64 13.88
C GLU A 109 -32.16 9.20 15.27
N GLY A 110 -31.94 7.89 15.50
CA GLY A 110 -31.47 7.35 16.77
C GLY A 110 -29.96 7.30 16.94
N SER A 111 -29.20 7.92 16.04
CA SER A 111 -27.74 7.89 16.00
C SER A 111 -27.14 9.29 16.01
N ASP A 112 -26.01 9.47 16.68
CA ASP A 112 -25.20 10.69 16.60
C ASP A 112 -24.23 10.69 15.41
N TYR A 113 -24.02 9.54 14.77
CA TYR A 113 -23.09 9.38 13.66
C TYR A 113 -23.79 9.49 12.31
N SER A 114 -23.22 10.30 11.41
CA SER A 114 -23.63 10.38 10.02
C SER A 114 -22.97 9.29 9.17
N LEU A 115 -21.75 8.87 9.53
CA LEU A 115 -21.01 7.80 8.86
C LEU A 115 -20.09 7.09 9.87
N ILE A 116 -20.04 5.77 9.81
CA ILE A 116 -19.01 4.95 10.47
C ILE A 116 -18.41 4.04 9.40
N VAL A 117 -17.09 4.03 9.28
CA VAL A 117 -16.33 3.13 8.40
C VAL A 117 -15.41 2.29 9.26
N ALA A 118 -15.38 0.98 9.03
CA ALA A 118 -14.43 0.05 9.61
C ALA A 118 -13.79 -0.77 8.48
N SER A 119 -12.47 -0.72 8.36
CA SER A 119 -11.73 -1.28 7.22
C SER A 119 -10.48 -2.03 7.67
N ASN A 120 -10.25 -3.18 7.06
CA ASN A 120 -8.98 -3.91 7.10
C ASN A 120 -8.25 -3.73 5.77
N ARG A 121 -6.96 -3.43 5.86
CA ARG A 121 -6.03 -3.57 4.75
C ARG A 121 -5.28 -4.88 4.88
N ASP A 122 -5.43 -5.74 3.87
CA ASP A 122 -4.73 -7.01 3.79
C ASP A 122 -3.61 -6.91 2.75
N GLU A 123 -2.38 -7.22 3.17
CA GLU A 123 -1.20 -7.02 2.33
C GLU A 123 -0.03 -7.90 2.79
N TYR A 124 0.95 -8.12 1.91
CA TYR A 124 2.25 -8.68 2.30
C TYR A 124 2.88 -7.90 3.48
N TYR A 125 3.32 -8.64 4.50
CA TYR A 125 3.92 -8.08 5.71
C TYR A 125 5.17 -7.24 5.41
N LYS A 126 5.94 -7.62 4.40
CA LYS A 126 7.17 -6.91 4.01
C LYS A 126 6.93 -5.61 3.24
N ARG A 127 5.72 -5.38 2.71
CA ARG A 127 5.43 -4.20 1.89
C ARG A 127 5.46 -2.93 2.76
N PRO A 128 6.34 -1.96 2.54
CA PRO A 128 6.40 -0.80 3.43
C PRO A 128 5.15 0.08 3.26
N SER A 129 4.65 0.65 4.35
CA SER A 129 3.48 1.55 4.34
C SER A 129 3.56 2.58 5.47
N LYS A 130 2.94 3.76 5.30
CA LYS A 130 2.67 4.72 6.39
C LYS A 130 1.20 4.67 6.77
N ASN A 131 0.96 4.88 8.06
CA ASN A 131 -0.35 5.01 8.66
C ASN A 131 -1.15 6.18 8.08
N MET A 132 -2.47 6.17 8.31
CA MET A 132 -3.37 7.29 8.05
C MET A 132 -2.83 8.58 8.68
N TRP A 133 -2.48 9.54 7.83
CA TRP A 133 -2.08 10.88 8.23
C TRP A 133 -2.30 11.87 7.08
N TYR A 134 -2.15 13.15 7.36
CA TYR A 134 -2.07 14.19 6.33
C TYR A 134 -0.92 13.89 5.37
N TRP A 135 -1.21 13.93 4.08
CA TRP A 135 -0.22 13.72 3.03
C TRP A 135 0.73 14.93 2.94
N GLU A 136 2.03 14.66 2.84
CA GLU A 136 3.07 15.71 2.82
C GLU A 136 2.92 16.63 1.59
N GLU A 137 2.49 16.09 0.45
CA GLU A 137 2.29 16.82 -0.79
C GLU A 137 0.90 17.49 -0.91
N ASP A 138 -0.08 17.06 -0.12
CA ASP A 138 -1.42 17.66 -0.08
C ASP A 138 -2.03 17.47 1.33
N HIS A 139 -1.87 18.46 2.20
CA HIS A 139 -2.44 18.45 3.55
C HIS A 139 -3.98 18.47 3.59
N ASN A 140 -4.66 18.49 2.44
CA ASN A 140 -6.09 18.30 2.35
C ASN A 140 -6.47 16.84 1.99
N VAL A 141 -5.49 15.94 1.93
CA VAL A 141 -5.71 14.50 1.85
C VAL A 141 -5.19 13.83 3.11
N ILE A 142 -6.04 13.03 3.73
CA ILE A 142 -5.73 12.19 4.88
C ILE A 142 -5.88 10.75 4.41
N GLY A 143 -4.80 9.98 4.40
CA GLY A 143 -4.84 8.64 3.82
C GLY A 143 -3.63 7.81 4.23
N GLY A 144 -3.78 6.49 4.21
CA GLY A 144 -2.65 5.58 4.35
C GLY A 144 -1.78 5.62 3.10
N ARG A 145 -0.47 5.43 3.24
CA ARG A 145 0.47 5.43 2.09
C ARG A 145 1.12 4.10 1.88
N ASP A 146 1.03 3.60 0.66
CA ASP A 146 1.91 2.56 0.17
C ASP A 146 3.27 3.17 -0.15
N LEU A 147 4.32 2.64 0.48
CA LEU A 147 5.69 3.11 0.30
C LEU A 147 6.51 2.17 -0.60
N GLN A 148 5.87 1.16 -1.21
CA GLN A 148 6.52 0.30 -2.18
C GLN A 148 7.02 1.16 -3.35
N ALA A 149 8.31 1.04 -3.68
CA ALA A 149 9.01 1.97 -4.56
C ALA A 149 8.37 2.07 -5.97
N GLU A 150 7.78 0.96 -6.45
CA GLU A 150 7.16 0.86 -7.76
C GLU A 150 5.72 1.41 -7.82
N CYS A 151 5.17 1.88 -6.69
CA CYS A 151 3.76 2.29 -6.58
C CYS A 151 3.52 3.80 -6.57
N ASP A 152 4.57 4.62 -6.72
CA ASP A 152 4.50 6.09 -6.77
C ASP A 152 3.59 6.73 -5.68
N GLY A 153 3.52 6.12 -4.49
CA GLY A 153 2.71 6.62 -3.38
C GLY A 153 1.22 6.26 -3.40
N GLY A 154 0.87 5.03 -3.80
CA GLY A 154 -0.50 4.50 -3.77
C GLY A 154 -1.21 4.59 -2.39
N THR A 155 -2.52 4.36 -2.37
CA THR A 155 -3.35 4.38 -1.16
C THR A 155 -4.49 3.36 -1.24
N TRP A 156 -4.90 2.82 -0.10
CA TRP A 156 -6.07 1.92 0.03
C TRP A 156 -7.30 2.65 0.57
N LEU A 157 -7.09 3.68 1.40
CA LEU A 157 -8.14 4.49 1.99
C LEU A 157 -7.62 5.92 2.12
N ALA A 158 -8.39 6.87 1.60
CA ALA A 158 -8.12 8.29 1.76
C ALA A 158 -9.39 9.11 1.85
N MET A 159 -9.33 10.23 2.56
CA MET A 159 -10.38 11.23 2.60
C MET A 159 -9.84 12.63 2.36
N SER A 160 -10.72 13.51 1.92
CA SER A 160 -10.43 14.92 1.76
C SER A 160 -11.43 15.74 2.55
N PRO A 161 -11.01 16.37 3.67
CA PRO A 161 -11.90 17.18 4.51
C PRO A 161 -12.57 18.32 3.72
N SER A 162 -11.81 19.14 2.99
CA SER A 162 -12.40 20.28 2.26
C SER A 162 -13.35 19.88 1.13
N ARG A 163 -13.16 18.68 0.56
CA ARG A 163 -14.04 18.15 -0.49
C ARG A 163 -15.17 17.30 0.07
N ARG A 164 -15.13 16.95 1.36
CA ARG A 164 -16.04 16.02 2.04
C ARG A 164 -16.21 14.71 1.24
N LYS A 165 -15.07 14.16 0.80
CA LYS A 165 -15.01 12.90 0.05
C LYS A 165 -14.15 11.89 0.79
N LEU A 166 -14.64 10.67 0.89
CA LEU A 166 -13.89 9.49 1.32
C LEU A 166 -13.84 8.53 0.13
N GLY A 167 -12.68 7.91 -0.08
CA GLY A 167 -12.47 6.93 -1.13
C GLY A 167 -11.72 5.74 -0.57
N VAL A 168 -12.23 4.56 -0.90
CA VAL A 168 -11.63 3.28 -0.56
C VAL A 168 -11.33 2.58 -1.88
N LEU A 169 -10.14 2.01 -1.98
CA LEU A 169 -9.68 1.28 -3.14
C LEU A 169 -9.70 -0.21 -2.81
N LEU A 170 -10.57 -0.93 -3.52
CA LEU A 170 -10.62 -2.39 -3.51
C LEU A 170 -10.07 -2.89 -4.85
N ASN A 171 -9.35 -4.01 -4.84
CA ASN A 171 -8.73 -4.53 -6.05
C ASN A 171 -9.75 -5.32 -6.89
N LEU A 172 -10.26 -4.67 -7.94
CA LEU A 172 -10.99 -5.29 -9.04
C LEU A 172 -10.20 -5.07 -10.34
N PRO A 173 -10.00 -6.07 -11.22
CA PRO A 173 -9.12 -5.94 -12.37
C PRO A 173 -9.63 -4.99 -13.48
N ARG A 174 -8.72 -4.11 -13.92
CA ARG A 174 -8.64 -3.30 -15.17
C ARG A 174 -9.59 -2.11 -15.42
N THR A 175 -8.96 -0.92 -15.43
CA THR A 175 -9.22 0.38 -16.14
C THR A 175 -9.84 1.58 -15.38
N LEU A 176 -9.49 2.77 -15.91
CA LEU A 176 -9.54 4.12 -15.31
C LEU A 176 -10.95 4.68 -15.06
N LYS A 177 -11.07 5.59 -14.08
CA LYS A 177 -12.31 6.23 -13.61
C LYS A 177 -12.83 7.34 -14.55
N PRO A 178 -14.16 7.46 -14.76
CA PRO A 178 -14.82 8.71 -15.06
C PRO A 178 -14.96 9.59 -13.81
N ASN A 179 -14.94 10.91 -14.02
CA ASN A 179 -14.85 11.92 -12.98
C ASN A 179 -16.23 12.12 -12.29
N ALA A 180 -16.48 11.39 -11.20
CA ALA A 180 -17.73 11.49 -10.45
C ALA A 180 -17.78 12.76 -9.57
N LYS A 181 -18.72 13.66 -9.89
CA LYS A 181 -19.06 14.83 -9.06
C LYS A 181 -20.40 14.58 -8.38
N SER A 182 -20.40 14.26 -7.08
CA SER A 182 -21.59 14.39 -6.23
C SER A 182 -21.48 15.68 -5.42
N LYS A 183 -22.61 16.39 -5.30
CA LYS A 183 -22.81 17.55 -4.41
C LYS A 183 -24.04 17.25 -3.55
N HIS A 184 -23.89 16.36 -2.59
CA HIS A 184 -24.96 16.04 -1.64
C HIS A 184 -24.54 16.47 -0.23
N PRO A 185 -25.45 17.09 0.54
CA PRO A 185 -25.16 17.50 1.92
C PRO A 185 -25.04 16.30 2.86
N GLU A 186 -25.55 15.14 2.45
CA GLU A 186 -25.54 13.89 3.20
C GLU A 186 -24.55 12.88 2.60
N PRO A 187 -23.94 12.00 3.42
CA PRO A 187 -23.14 10.87 2.95
C PRO A 187 -23.90 10.04 1.90
N SER A 188 -23.41 10.09 0.67
CA SER A 188 -23.90 9.30 -0.45
C SER A 188 -22.80 8.32 -0.84
N ILE A 189 -23.10 7.02 -0.79
CA ILE A 189 -22.11 5.97 -1.05
C ILE A 189 -22.27 5.47 -2.48
N TYR A 190 -21.15 5.35 -3.18
CA TYR A 190 -21.11 4.86 -4.55
C TYR A 190 -20.01 3.82 -4.70
N THR A 191 -20.26 2.78 -5.47
CA THR A 191 -19.21 1.89 -5.96
C THR A 191 -18.92 2.17 -7.41
N TYR A 192 -17.64 2.17 -7.77
CA TYR A 192 -17.20 2.20 -9.15
C TYR A 192 -16.57 0.86 -9.50
N SER A 193 -17.08 0.20 -10.54
CA SER A 193 -16.46 -1.01 -11.09
C SER A 193 -15.82 -0.67 -12.42
N ASN A 194 -14.54 -1.01 -12.56
CA ASN A 194 -13.81 -0.83 -13.80
C ASN A 194 -14.20 -1.84 -14.89
N THR A 195 -14.81 -2.97 -14.50
CA THR A 195 -15.40 -3.94 -15.43
C THR A 195 -16.63 -3.37 -16.14
N SER A 196 -17.52 -2.68 -15.40
CA SER A 196 -18.73 -2.07 -15.98
C SER A 196 -18.53 -0.63 -16.44
N ASN A 197 -17.49 0.06 -15.93
CA ASN A 197 -17.30 1.51 -16.08
C ASN A 197 -18.52 2.33 -15.60
N GLU A 198 -19.24 1.79 -14.59
CA GLU A 198 -20.44 2.41 -14.03
C GLU A 198 -20.21 2.81 -12.57
N LEU A 199 -20.87 3.91 -12.19
CA LEU A 199 -20.94 4.39 -10.81
C LEU A 199 -22.32 4.05 -10.25
N THR A 200 -22.37 3.08 -9.34
CA THR A 200 -23.63 2.59 -8.75
C THR A 200 -23.85 3.23 -7.39
N PRO A 201 -24.98 3.95 -7.18
CA PRO A 201 -25.34 4.48 -5.86
C PRO A 201 -25.91 3.39 -4.95
N HIS A 202 -25.59 3.48 -3.66
CA HIS A 202 -26.11 2.61 -2.61
C HIS A 202 -27.00 3.40 -1.65
N LYS A 203 -28.08 2.78 -1.17
CA LYS A 203 -29.08 3.42 -0.28
C LYS A 203 -29.25 2.69 1.05
N GLU A 204 -28.61 1.55 1.19
CA GLU A 204 -28.61 0.71 2.36
C GLU A 204 -27.90 1.43 3.51
N ILE A 205 -28.43 1.27 4.73
CA ILE A 205 -27.81 1.79 5.95
C ILE A 205 -26.51 1.05 6.25
N TYR A 206 -26.49 -0.27 6.05
CA TYR A 206 -25.33 -1.12 6.27
C TYR A 206 -24.80 -1.66 4.94
N LEU A 207 -23.58 -1.28 4.61
CA LEU A 207 -22.89 -1.66 3.39
C LEU A 207 -21.62 -2.42 3.75
N GLY A 208 -21.26 -3.37 2.91
CA GLY A 208 -20.06 -4.15 3.08
C GLY A 208 -19.44 -4.42 1.73
N PHE A 209 -18.13 -4.29 1.68
CA PHE A 209 -17.34 -4.46 0.48
C PHE A 209 -16.13 -5.32 0.80
N GLY A 210 -15.75 -6.12 -0.19
CA GLY A 210 -14.45 -6.76 -0.23
C GLY A 210 -14.03 -6.89 -1.68
N ASN A 211 -13.10 -7.79 -1.96
CA ASN A 211 -12.65 -8.00 -3.32
C ASN A 211 -13.61 -8.88 -4.14
N SER A 212 -14.92 -8.59 -4.07
CA SER A 212 -15.98 -9.14 -4.92
C SER A 212 -16.98 -8.04 -5.30
N LEU A 213 -17.86 -8.30 -6.26
CA LEU A 213 -18.91 -7.33 -6.60
C LEU A 213 -19.95 -7.24 -5.46
N PRO A 214 -20.55 -6.07 -5.21
CA PRO A 214 -21.55 -5.92 -4.14
C PRO A 214 -22.73 -6.91 -4.22
N ASP A 215 -23.15 -7.29 -5.43
CA ASP A 215 -24.24 -8.24 -5.67
C ASP A 215 -23.84 -9.71 -5.42
N ILE A 216 -22.54 -9.99 -5.31
CA ILE A 216 -21.97 -11.32 -5.05
C ILE A 216 -20.93 -11.17 -3.92
N PRO A 217 -21.36 -10.83 -2.69
CA PRO A 217 -20.45 -10.57 -1.59
C PRO A 217 -19.76 -11.87 -1.13
N LEU A 218 -18.52 -11.73 -0.65
CA LEU A 218 -17.87 -12.78 0.13
C LEU A 218 -18.66 -13.03 1.43
N LYS A 219 -18.66 -14.26 1.92
CA LYS A 219 -19.40 -14.65 3.14
C LYS A 219 -18.91 -13.93 4.39
N LYS A 220 -17.62 -13.62 4.47
CA LYS A 220 -17.07 -12.76 5.53
C LYS A 220 -17.64 -11.33 5.51
N VAL A 221 -17.94 -10.80 4.32
CA VAL A 221 -18.53 -9.46 4.17
C VAL A 221 -19.98 -9.48 4.66
N GLU A 222 -20.75 -10.53 4.33
CA GLU A 222 -22.11 -10.70 4.86
C GLU A 222 -22.10 -10.79 6.40
N ALA A 223 -21.20 -11.59 6.98
CA ALA A 223 -21.07 -11.72 8.43
C ALA A 223 -20.67 -10.39 9.09
N GLY A 224 -19.67 -9.70 8.54
CA GLY A 224 -19.23 -8.39 9.03
C GLY A 224 -20.33 -7.32 9.00
N LYS A 225 -21.20 -7.34 7.99
CA LYS A 225 -22.37 -6.45 7.92
C LYS A 225 -23.34 -6.71 9.07
N GLU A 226 -23.61 -7.97 9.41
CA GLU A 226 -24.50 -8.32 10.53
C GLU A 226 -23.87 -7.92 11.87
N GLN A 227 -22.58 -8.18 12.07
CA GLN A 227 -21.87 -7.75 13.28
C GLN A 227 -21.91 -6.22 13.45
N MET A 228 -21.67 -5.47 12.37
CA MET A 228 -21.79 -4.00 12.39
C MET A 228 -23.20 -3.55 12.76
N HIS A 229 -24.22 -4.20 12.22
CA HIS A 229 -25.62 -3.92 12.56
C HIS A 229 -25.87 -4.14 14.06
N GLU A 230 -25.41 -5.24 14.64
CA GLU A 230 -25.57 -5.50 16.08
C GLU A 230 -24.79 -4.52 16.98
N ILE A 231 -23.61 -4.07 16.53
CA ILE A 231 -22.80 -3.08 17.24
C ILE A 231 -23.50 -1.72 17.21
N CYS A 232 -23.84 -1.20 16.02
CA CYS A 232 -24.47 0.10 15.87
C CYS A 232 -25.86 0.16 16.51
N ARG A 233 -26.64 -0.94 16.50
CA ARG A 233 -27.93 -1.00 17.22
C ARG A 233 -27.80 -0.73 18.72
N ARG A 234 -26.62 -0.97 19.31
CA ARG A 234 -26.36 -0.82 20.74
C ARG A 234 -25.52 0.42 21.08
N LEU A 235 -24.64 0.87 20.18
CA LEU A 235 -23.52 1.77 20.49
C LEU A 235 -23.36 2.91 19.45
N ASN A 236 -24.44 3.45 18.91
CA ASN A 236 -24.43 4.50 17.88
C ASN A 236 -24.54 5.94 18.42
N ASN A 237 -24.35 6.14 19.72
CA ASN A 237 -24.34 7.49 20.33
C ASN A 237 -22.92 7.91 20.71
N ILE A 238 -22.68 9.22 20.83
CA ILE A 238 -21.35 9.76 21.11
C ILE A 238 -20.84 9.38 22.50
N GLU A 239 -21.75 9.19 23.46
CA GLU A 239 -21.45 8.69 24.81
C GLU A 239 -20.89 7.26 24.81
N ASP A 240 -21.24 6.45 23.82
CA ASP A 240 -20.80 5.06 23.67
C ASP A 240 -19.48 4.93 22.89
N LYS A 241 -18.85 6.04 22.47
CA LYS A 241 -17.71 6.04 21.53
C LYS A 241 -16.61 5.04 21.89
N ALA A 242 -16.22 4.98 23.16
CA ALA A 242 -15.16 4.06 23.60
C ALA A 242 -15.54 2.59 23.39
N ALA A 243 -16.77 2.21 23.77
CA ALA A 243 -17.28 0.86 23.59
C ALA A 243 -17.52 0.55 22.10
N LEU A 244 -18.02 1.52 21.33
CA LEU A 244 -18.18 1.41 19.88
C LEU A 244 -16.84 1.07 19.21
N VAL A 245 -15.79 1.87 19.47
CA VAL A 245 -14.45 1.66 18.90
C VAL A 245 -13.90 0.29 19.30
N GLU A 246 -14.06 -0.12 20.56
CA GLU A 246 -13.59 -1.44 21.01
C GLU A 246 -14.31 -2.59 20.28
N ASN A 247 -15.63 -2.52 20.12
CA ASN A 247 -16.40 -3.55 19.42
C ASN A 247 -16.07 -3.58 17.91
N LEU A 248 -15.84 -2.43 17.28
CA LEU A 248 -15.40 -2.36 15.89
C LEU A 248 -13.99 -2.94 15.71
N ILE A 249 -13.07 -2.72 16.65
CA ILE A 249 -11.75 -3.36 16.63
C ILE A 249 -11.89 -4.88 16.77
N GLN A 250 -12.80 -5.37 17.62
CA GLN A 250 -13.07 -6.80 17.76
C GLN A 250 -13.60 -7.40 16.47
N LEU A 251 -14.56 -6.75 15.80
CA LEU A 251 -15.05 -7.13 14.47
C LEU A 251 -13.90 -7.22 13.45
N LEU A 252 -13.05 -6.19 13.38
CA LEU A 252 -11.92 -6.15 12.45
C LEU A 252 -10.82 -7.18 12.77
N LYS A 253 -10.83 -7.76 13.97
CA LYS A 253 -9.90 -8.80 14.42
C LYS A 253 -10.52 -10.20 14.44
N ASP A 254 -11.74 -10.34 13.94
CA ASP A 254 -12.44 -11.62 13.91
C ASP A 254 -11.77 -12.59 12.92
N ASP A 255 -11.24 -13.69 13.45
CA ASP A 255 -10.57 -14.75 12.70
C ASP A 255 -11.50 -15.94 12.37
N GLU A 256 -12.81 -15.81 12.61
CA GLU A 256 -13.80 -16.80 12.21
C GLU A 256 -13.81 -16.98 10.69
N ARG A 257 -13.78 -18.24 10.24
CA ARG A 257 -13.81 -18.60 8.82
C ARG A 257 -15.25 -18.76 8.34
N HIS A 258 -15.66 -17.94 7.40
CA HIS A 258 -17.00 -17.98 6.83
C HIS A 258 -17.04 -18.85 5.57
N LEU A 259 -17.13 -20.17 5.78
CA LEU A 259 -17.23 -21.18 4.72
C LEU A 259 -18.55 -21.97 4.83
N PRO A 260 -19.07 -22.52 3.73
CA PRO A 260 -18.55 -22.43 2.36
C PRO A 260 -18.79 -21.04 1.74
N ASP A 261 -17.78 -20.52 1.03
CA ASP A 261 -17.88 -19.28 0.25
C ASP A 261 -17.76 -19.60 -1.25
N PRO A 262 -18.88 -19.57 -2.02
CA PRO A 262 -18.86 -19.89 -3.43
C PRO A 262 -18.00 -18.96 -4.29
N GLU A 263 -17.96 -17.67 -3.96
CA GLU A 263 -17.20 -16.68 -4.75
C GLU A 263 -15.70 -16.82 -4.46
N LEU A 264 -15.33 -17.05 -3.21
CA LEU A 264 -13.94 -17.30 -2.84
C LEU A 264 -13.43 -18.63 -3.39
N ALA A 265 -14.24 -19.69 -3.32
CA ALA A 265 -13.92 -20.99 -3.91
C ALA A 265 -13.69 -20.91 -5.42
N LYS A 266 -14.43 -20.05 -6.12
CA LYS A 266 -14.27 -19.79 -7.55
C LYS A 266 -13.02 -18.98 -7.88
N ARG A 267 -12.76 -17.90 -7.13
CA ARG A 267 -11.67 -16.95 -7.42
C ARG A 267 -10.30 -17.44 -6.95
N ARG A 268 -10.25 -18.06 -5.78
CA ARG A 268 -9.02 -18.40 -5.05
C ARG A 268 -9.10 -19.82 -4.44
N PRO A 269 -9.36 -20.88 -5.23
CA PRO A 269 -9.61 -22.23 -4.70
C PRO A 269 -8.49 -22.76 -3.79
N ALA A 270 -7.23 -22.40 -4.08
CA ALA A 270 -6.06 -22.86 -3.34
C ALA A 270 -5.89 -22.24 -1.95
N VAL A 271 -6.40 -21.01 -1.74
CA VAL A 271 -6.22 -20.24 -0.50
C VAL A 271 -7.54 -19.79 0.14
N GLN A 272 -8.67 -20.36 -0.31
CA GLN A 272 -10.00 -19.95 0.15
C GLN A 272 -10.18 -20.06 1.67
N ASN A 273 -9.60 -21.09 2.29
CA ASN A 273 -9.73 -21.28 3.74
C ASN A 273 -9.04 -20.15 4.51
N GLN A 274 -7.91 -19.68 4.01
CA GLN A 274 -7.08 -18.66 4.63
C GLN A 274 -7.66 -17.25 4.47
N LEU A 275 -8.39 -16.99 3.37
CA LEU A 275 -9.00 -15.70 3.05
C LEU A 275 -10.44 -15.55 3.57
N SER A 276 -11.02 -16.63 4.10
CA SER A 276 -12.43 -16.68 4.51
C SER A 276 -12.77 -15.97 5.83
N SER A 277 -11.79 -15.36 6.51
CA SER A 277 -11.97 -14.59 7.74
C SER A 277 -11.84 -13.08 7.51
N ILE A 278 -12.42 -12.27 8.41
CA ILE A 278 -12.28 -10.80 8.38
C ILE A 278 -10.84 -10.41 8.70
N PHE A 279 -10.26 -11.02 9.73
CA PHE A 279 -8.84 -10.95 10.05
C PHE A 279 -8.09 -12.05 9.28
N VAL A 280 -7.36 -11.67 8.25
CA VAL A 280 -6.60 -12.60 7.42
C VAL A 280 -5.20 -12.81 8.00
N SER A 281 -4.78 -14.06 8.10
CA SER A 281 -3.43 -14.42 8.53
C SER A 281 -2.89 -15.62 7.75
N ILE A 282 -1.85 -15.38 6.97
CA ILE A 282 -1.14 -16.39 6.17
C ILE A 282 0.37 -16.28 6.44
N PRO A 283 0.85 -16.72 7.61
CA PRO A 283 2.25 -16.58 8.01
C PRO A 283 3.24 -17.16 7.00
N GLU A 284 2.93 -18.33 6.43
CA GLU A 284 3.77 -19.03 5.45
C GLU A 284 3.88 -18.26 4.13
N GLY A 285 2.82 -17.54 3.76
CA GLY A 285 2.78 -16.66 2.57
C GLY A 285 3.28 -15.24 2.85
N GLY A 286 3.64 -14.93 4.10
CA GLY A 286 4.02 -13.58 4.50
C GLY A 286 2.94 -12.53 4.24
N TYR A 287 1.67 -12.92 4.34
CA TYR A 287 0.51 -12.11 3.96
C TYR A 287 -0.56 -12.10 5.07
N GLY A 288 -1.23 -10.97 5.27
CA GLY A 288 -2.38 -10.89 6.15
C GLY A 288 -2.85 -9.46 6.43
N THR A 289 -3.77 -9.32 7.38
CA THR A 289 -4.25 -8.02 7.84
C THR A 289 -3.14 -7.26 8.53
N ARG A 290 -2.90 -6.03 8.07
CA ARG A 290 -1.82 -5.17 8.56
C ARG A 290 -2.29 -3.88 9.20
N THR A 291 -3.50 -3.47 8.86
CA THR A 291 -4.06 -2.20 9.32
C THR A 291 -5.54 -2.38 9.59
N HIS A 292 -5.99 -1.89 10.74
CA HIS A 292 -7.39 -1.68 11.08
C HIS A 292 -7.64 -0.19 11.10
N THR A 293 -8.52 0.32 10.25
CA THR A 293 -8.89 1.74 10.20
C THR A 293 -10.36 1.90 10.58
N ILE A 294 -10.64 2.76 11.54
CA ILE A 294 -11.99 3.19 11.93
C ILE A 294 -12.10 4.69 11.72
N ILE A 295 -13.16 5.11 11.03
CA ILE A 295 -13.50 6.51 10.84
C ILE A 295 -14.91 6.71 11.37
N LEU A 296 -15.05 7.60 12.35
CA LEU A 296 -16.34 8.02 12.88
C LEU A 296 -16.59 9.45 12.44
N ILE A 297 -17.74 9.72 11.83
CA ILE A 297 -18.18 11.06 11.47
C ILE A 297 -19.49 11.34 12.17
N THR A 298 -19.50 12.30 13.09
CA THR A 298 -20.73 12.71 13.77
C THR A 298 -21.63 13.52 12.83
N LYS A 299 -22.91 13.68 13.18
CA LYS A 299 -23.83 14.59 12.48
C LYS A 299 -23.45 16.06 12.63
N THR A 300 -22.65 16.40 13.64
CA THR A 300 -22.10 17.75 13.83
C THR A 300 -20.88 18.02 12.96
N GLY A 301 -20.32 17.01 12.29
CA GLY A 301 -19.15 17.14 11.41
C GLY A 301 -17.81 16.89 12.09
N GLN A 302 -17.80 16.45 13.36
CA GLN A 302 -16.58 15.99 14.02
C GLN A 302 -16.16 14.64 13.44
N VAL A 303 -14.87 14.49 13.17
CA VAL A 303 -14.28 13.26 12.64
C VAL A 303 -13.26 12.71 13.62
N ASP A 304 -13.40 11.43 13.95
CA ASP A 304 -12.39 10.63 14.63
C ASP A 304 -11.78 9.65 13.63
N VAL A 305 -10.45 9.65 13.51
CA VAL A 305 -9.70 8.64 12.75
C VAL A 305 -8.89 7.84 13.74
N ILE A 306 -9.18 6.54 13.82
CA ILE A 306 -8.46 5.58 14.65
C ILE A 306 -7.83 4.55 13.73
N GLU A 307 -6.53 4.32 13.87
CA GLU A 307 -5.83 3.29 13.12
C GLU A 307 -4.97 2.42 14.02
N ILE A 308 -4.99 1.12 13.81
CA ILE A 308 -4.13 0.14 14.48
C ILE A 308 -3.34 -0.60 13.41
N SER A 309 -2.02 -0.39 13.37
CA SER A 309 -1.17 -0.93 12.31
C SER A 309 -0.05 -1.79 12.87
N LEU A 310 0.19 -2.93 12.21
CA LEU A 310 1.27 -3.86 12.51
C LEU A 310 2.62 -3.17 12.23
N GLN A 311 3.52 -3.23 13.21
CA GLN A 311 4.82 -2.56 13.17
C GLN A 311 5.97 -3.51 12.84
N PRO A 312 7.03 -3.03 12.18
CA PRO A 312 8.28 -3.75 12.04
C PRO A 312 8.99 -3.98 13.39
N PRO A 313 9.76 -5.08 13.56
CA PRO A 313 9.79 -6.24 12.67
C PRO A 313 8.45 -6.98 12.71
N MET A 314 7.96 -7.39 11.53
CA MET A 314 6.65 -8.01 11.36
C MET A 314 6.69 -9.48 11.82
N ASP A 315 6.80 -9.69 13.12
CA ASP A 315 6.75 -11.02 13.74
C ASP A 315 5.29 -11.45 13.89
N VAL A 316 4.84 -12.32 12.98
CA VAL A 316 3.46 -12.84 12.98
C VAL A 316 3.16 -13.69 14.22
N LYS A 317 4.18 -14.21 14.92
CA LYS A 317 4.00 -14.98 16.16
C LYS A 317 3.88 -14.09 17.39
N ASN A 318 4.47 -12.91 17.34
CA ASN A 318 4.41 -11.92 18.42
C ASN A 318 4.22 -10.51 17.84
N PRO A 319 3.04 -10.21 17.27
CA PRO A 319 2.84 -9.00 16.50
C PRO A 319 2.82 -7.77 17.40
N HIS A 320 3.61 -6.76 17.03
CA HIS A 320 3.56 -5.44 17.67
C HIS A 320 2.60 -4.53 16.91
N TRP A 321 1.48 -4.16 17.53
CA TRP A 321 0.49 -3.25 16.96
C TRP A 321 0.62 -1.86 17.56
N LYS A 322 0.65 -0.83 16.70
CA LYS A 322 0.64 0.57 17.13
C LYS A 322 -0.72 1.18 16.83
N LYS A 323 -1.36 1.75 17.86
CA LYS A 323 -2.57 2.57 17.70
C LYS A 323 -2.17 4.04 17.48
N THR A 324 -2.76 4.67 16.48
CA THR A 324 -2.73 6.11 16.22
C THR A 324 -4.15 6.64 16.16
N GLU A 325 -4.39 7.84 16.69
CA GLU A 325 -5.71 8.44 16.76
C GLU A 325 -5.59 9.96 16.66
N PHE A 326 -6.46 10.59 15.86
CA PHE A 326 -6.55 12.05 15.74
C PHE A 326 -7.95 12.47 15.32
N GLN A 327 -8.26 13.75 15.53
CA GLN A 327 -9.58 14.33 15.31
C GLN A 327 -9.49 15.64 14.54
N PHE A 328 -10.53 15.98 13.79
CA PHE A 328 -10.71 17.26 13.10
C PHE A 328 -12.20 17.48 12.75
N ASP A 329 -12.56 18.66 12.24
CA ASP A 329 -13.93 19.01 11.82
C ASP A 329 -14.04 19.18 10.28
N LEU A 330 -15.21 18.84 9.71
CA LEU A 330 -15.52 18.87 8.25
C LEU A 330 -16.14 20.16 7.69
#